data_AF-A0A843UC19-F1
#
_entry.id   AF-A0A843UC19-F1
#
_cell.length_a   1.000
_cell.length_b   1.000
_cell.length_c   1.000
_cell.angle_alpha   90.00
_cell.angle_beta   90.00
_cell.angle_gamma   90.00
#
_symmetry.space_group_name_H-M   'P 1'
#
loop_
_entity.id
_entity.type
_entity.pdbx_description
1 polymer ?
#
loop_
_entity_poly.entity_id
_entity_poly.type
_entity_poly.pdbx_seq_one_letter_code
_entity_poly.pdbx_strand_id
1 'polypeptide(L)'
;MKIFLVPIIFLVAATIQSMATAIKSSSLFPALLCFLRVLDGLVTADRASAGSPPALPLLFNVRSTAAAMGLEMEGMAAAIGVSVPVLRFLLCFAATIPVSALWRLVPGGPLGRHLYAGISGMLLSYLSFGFSSNLHFLVPMALGYASMLLFRRHCGIITFFAGFGYLIGCHVYYMSGDAWKEGGIDATGALMVLVLKVISCAINYNDGLLKEEGLSQAQKKNRLPRCPSLIEYFGYCLCCGSHFAGPVYEVKDYLEWTEQKGIWDPKNGSLPSPTVATLRALVQTAICMGLYLYLVPFYPLSRFSEPVYLEWGFWQRLRYQYMSGFTARWKYYFIWSISEASIIISGFGFSGWSSSSPSKPLWDRAKNVDILGVELATSAVELPLVWNIQVSTWLRHYVYERLIQKGKKPGFFQLLATQTVSAVWHGLYPGYIIFFVQSALMIAGSKVLYRWQQVVAHKNIILTKMLTLINLAYTMLVLNYSCIGFMVLSMHETLAAYRSVYFIGTIVPIVFLILGNVIKPAKPVKPKVQKGE
;
A
#
# COMPACT_ATOMS: atom_id res chain seq x y z
N MET A 1 11.40 24.85 6.36
CA MET A 1 9.96 24.66 6.08
C MET A 1 9.48 25.27 4.75
N LYS A 2 9.91 26.49 4.36
CA LYS A 2 9.58 27.10 3.05
C LYS A 2 10.27 26.47 1.81
N ILE A 3 11.31 25.66 1.99
CA ILE A 3 12.16 25.14 0.89
C ILE A 3 11.63 23.82 0.29
N PHE A 4 10.78 23.08 1.00
CA PHE A 4 10.35 21.72 0.58
C PHE A 4 9.03 21.70 -0.22
N LEU A 5 8.09 22.59 0.11
CA LEU A 5 6.79 22.64 -0.55
C LEU A 5 6.83 23.47 -1.83
N VAL A 6 7.67 24.50 -1.88
CA VAL A 6 7.70 25.48 -2.98
C VAL A 6 8.14 24.84 -4.30
N PRO A 7 9.22 24.04 -4.41
CA PRO A 7 9.60 23.43 -5.68
C PRO A 7 8.58 22.42 -6.18
N ILE A 8 7.99 21.61 -5.29
CA ILE A 8 6.95 20.62 -5.64
C ILE A 8 5.66 21.33 -6.04
N ILE A 9 5.25 22.38 -5.33
CA ILE A 9 4.09 23.21 -5.68
C ILE A 9 4.35 23.97 -6.97
N PHE A 10 5.55 24.50 -7.21
CA PHE A 10 5.91 25.16 -8.47
C PHE A 10 5.95 24.17 -9.62
N LEU A 11 6.46 22.95 -9.41
CA LEU A 11 6.43 21.90 -10.44
C LEU A 11 5.00 21.49 -10.74
N VAL A 12 4.16 21.30 -9.71
CA VAL A 12 2.72 20.99 -9.87
C VAL A 12 1.96 22.15 -10.50
N ALA A 13 2.24 23.40 -10.11
CA ALA A 13 1.59 24.60 -10.65
C ALA A 13 2.03 24.90 -12.08
N ALA A 14 3.33 24.78 -12.40
CA ALA A 14 3.86 24.88 -13.76
C ALA A 14 3.33 23.75 -14.65
N THR A 15 3.15 22.55 -14.10
CA THR A 15 2.49 21.42 -14.77
C THR A 15 1.02 21.75 -15.04
N ILE A 16 0.27 22.24 -14.06
CA ILE A 16 -1.14 22.67 -14.23
C ILE A 16 -1.25 23.83 -15.25
N GLN A 17 -0.34 24.80 -15.22
CA GLN A 17 -0.31 25.94 -16.13
C GLN A 17 0.02 25.51 -17.57
N SER A 18 1.02 24.63 -17.75
CA SER A 18 1.39 24.07 -19.05
C SER A 18 0.27 23.18 -19.60
N MET A 19 -0.42 22.43 -18.72
CA MET A 19 -1.62 21.66 -19.05
C MET A 19 -2.81 22.53 -19.43
N ALA A 20 -3.08 23.64 -18.73
CA ALA A 20 -4.14 24.59 -19.10
C ALA A 20 -3.90 25.20 -20.50
N THR A 21 -2.63 25.37 -20.86
CA THR A 21 -2.21 25.86 -22.17
C THR A 21 -2.32 24.77 -23.26
N ALA A 22 -1.98 23.52 -22.95
CA ALA A 22 -2.11 22.37 -23.86
C ALA A 22 -3.56 21.87 -24.05
N ILE A 23 -4.43 22.05 -23.06
CA ILE A 23 -5.87 21.75 -23.13
C ILE A 23 -6.56 22.66 -24.17
N LYS A 24 -6.07 23.89 -24.37
CA LYS A 24 -6.55 24.78 -25.44
C LYS A 24 -6.13 24.36 -26.86
N SER A 25 -5.15 23.46 -27.03
CA SER A 25 -4.57 23.11 -28.33
C SER A 25 -4.83 21.66 -28.79
N SER A 26 -5.74 20.92 -28.14
CA SER A 26 -6.15 19.56 -28.56
C SER A 26 -5.01 18.53 -28.64
N SER A 27 -3.89 18.74 -27.94
CA SER A 27 -2.65 17.95 -28.09
C SER A 27 -2.14 17.33 -26.78
N LEU A 28 -3.00 16.55 -26.11
CA LEU A 28 -2.66 15.87 -24.84
C LEU A 28 -1.41 14.96 -24.93
N PHE A 29 -1.20 14.31 -26.08
CA PHE A 29 -0.10 13.36 -26.28
C PHE A 29 1.27 14.06 -26.36
N PRO A 30 1.46 15.15 -27.14
CA PRO A 30 2.65 16.00 -27.06
C PRO A 30 2.93 16.62 -25.69
N ALA A 31 1.90 17.03 -24.94
CA ALA A 31 2.09 17.61 -23.60
C ALA A 31 2.59 16.57 -22.59
N LEU A 32 2.05 15.34 -22.64
CA LEU A 32 2.56 14.22 -21.88
C LEU A 32 4.00 13.88 -22.32
N LEU A 33 4.28 13.78 -23.62
CA LEU A 33 5.62 13.56 -24.15
C LEU A 33 6.62 14.66 -23.75
N CYS A 34 6.19 15.91 -23.69
CA CYS A 34 7.02 17.03 -23.24
C CYS A 34 7.34 16.91 -21.74
N PHE A 35 6.32 16.67 -20.90
CA PHE A 35 6.50 16.41 -19.47
C PHE A 35 7.40 15.19 -19.21
N LEU A 36 7.21 14.12 -19.98
CA LEU A 36 8.02 12.92 -19.90
C LEU A 36 9.44 13.13 -20.43
N ARG A 37 9.65 13.99 -21.44
CA ARG A 37 11.00 14.39 -21.89
C ARG A 37 11.71 15.26 -20.87
N VAL A 38 10.99 16.11 -20.13
CA VAL A 38 11.53 16.84 -18.98
C VAL A 38 11.94 15.86 -17.89
N LEU A 39 11.11 14.86 -17.58
CA LEU A 39 11.46 13.80 -16.63
C LEU A 39 12.59 12.88 -17.14
N ASP A 40 12.64 12.56 -18.43
CA ASP A 40 13.69 11.72 -19.03
C ASP A 40 15.04 12.47 -19.10
N GLY A 41 15.02 13.78 -19.33
CA GLY A 41 16.18 14.65 -19.17
C GLY A 41 16.68 14.70 -17.72
N LEU A 42 15.77 14.64 -16.75
CA LEU A 42 16.11 14.49 -15.32
C LEU A 42 16.66 13.08 -14.99
N VAL A 43 16.38 12.05 -15.80
CA VAL A 43 16.72 10.63 -15.50
C VAL A 43 17.97 10.12 -16.23
N THR A 44 18.28 10.60 -17.44
CA THR A 44 19.38 10.08 -18.29
C THR A 44 20.79 10.53 -17.87
N ALA A 45 20.92 11.39 -16.85
CA ALA A 45 22.19 11.91 -16.33
C ALA A 45 23.16 10.87 -15.73
N ASP A 46 22.69 9.65 -15.43
CA ASP A 46 23.40 8.69 -14.57
C ASP A 46 24.13 7.56 -15.34
N ARG A 47 23.93 7.45 -16.67
CA ARG A 47 24.48 6.34 -17.48
C ARG A 47 25.70 6.69 -18.35
N ALA A 48 26.18 7.93 -18.29
CA ALA A 48 27.22 8.40 -19.21
C ALA A 48 28.68 8.17 -18.74
N SER A 49 28.91 7.45 -17.63
CA SER A 49 30.25 7.19 -17.06
C SER A 49 30.92 5.88 -17.50
N ALA A 50 30.23 4.98 -18.21
CA ALA A 50 30.82 3.73 -18.73
C ALA A 50 31.19 3.86 -20.21
N GLY A 51 32.48 3.76 -20.52
CA GLY A 51 33.10 4.23 -21.76
C GLY A 51 32.83 3.44 -23.05
N SER A 52 32.86 4.17 -24.17
CA SER A 52 33.38 3.78 -25.50
C SER A 52 33.42 5.02 -26.45
N PRO A 53 34.31 5.06 -27.47
CA PRO A 53 34.70 6.29 -28.20
C PRO A 53 33.78 6.61 -29.42
N PRO A 54 33.97 7.75 -30.13
CA PRO A 54 32.85 8.59 -30.57
C PRO A 54 32.40 8.36 -32.01
N ALA A 55 31.11 8.64 -32.26
CA ALA A 55 30.63 9.17 -33.53
C ALA A 55 29.42 10.10 -33.30
N LEU A 56 29.45 11.28 -33.95
CA LEU A 56 28.44 12.35 -34.10
C LEU A 56 28.44 13.56 -33.11
N PRO A 57 28.31 14.82 -33.63
CA PRO A 57 28.28 16.06 -32.84
C PRO A 57 27.05 16.27 -31.94
N LEU A 58 25.96 15.52 -32.15
CA LEU A 58 24.72 15.65 -31.36
C LEU A 58 24.86 15.12 -29.92
N LEU A 59 25.82 14.24 -29.65
CA LEU A 59 26.04 13.64 -28.32
C LEU A 59 26.74 14.58 -27.33
N PHE A 60 27.54 15.54 -27.79
CA PHE A 60 28.29 16.45 -26.90
C PHE A 60 27.35 17.39 -26.14
N ASN A 61 26.29 17.87 -26.79
CA ASN A 61 25.33 18.81 -26.20
C ASN A 61 24.38 18.12 -25.20
N VAL A 62 24.04 16.85 -25.45
CA VAL A 62 23.25 16.01 -24.52
C VAL A 62 24.07 15.60 -23.30
N ARG A 63 25.36 15.29 -23.46
CA ARG A 63 26.26 14.96 -22.34
C ARG A 63 26.50 16.15 -21.41
N SER A 64 26.63 17.36 -21.96
CA SER A 64 26.84 18.59 -21.18
C SER A 64 25.58 18.99 -20.38
N THR A 65 24.39 18.85 -20.97
CA THR A 65 23.12 19.11 -20.29
C THR A 65 22.81 18.03 -19.25
N ALA A 66 23.05 16.76 -19.57
CA ALA A 66 22.92 15.65 -18.63
C ALA A 66 23.86 15.79 -17.42
N ALA A 67 25.11 16.21 -17.63
CA ALA A 67 26.07 16.46 -16.55
C ALA A 67 25.64 17.64 -15.65
N ALA A 68 25.16 18.75 -16.25
CA ALA A 68 24.63 19.88 -15.50
C ALA A 68 23.39 19.49 -14.66
N MET A 69 22.50 18.67 -15.23
CA MET A 69 21.29 18.19 -14.54
C MET A 69 21.57 17.13 -13.47
N GLY A 70 22.61 16.30 -13.65
CA GLY A 70 23.11 15.39 -12.61
C GLY A 70 23.59 16.16 -11.38
N LEU A 71 24.37 17.22 -11.60
CA LEU A 71 24.83 18.12 -10.53
C LEU A 71 23.66 18.84 -9.83
N GLU A 72 22.61 19.22 -10.56
CA GLU A 72 21.39 19.81 -9.96
C GLU A 72 20.61 18.79 -9.11
N MET A 73 20.47 17.54 -9.55
CA MET A 73 19.80 16.49 -8.77
C MET A 73 20.59 16.11 -7.52
N GLU A 74 21.91 16.03 -7.60
CA GLU A 74 22.79 15.82 -6.43
C GLU A 74 22.62 16.96 -5.42
N GLY A 75 22.63 18.21 -5.90
CA GLY A 75 22.41 19.39 -5.06
C GLY A 75 21.03 19.39 -4.39
N MET A 76 19.96 19.06 -5.14
CA MET A 76 18.60 18.95 -4.59
C MET A 76 18.49 17.82 -3.57
N ALA A 77 19.04 16.64 -3.88
CA ALA A 77 19.01 15.47 -3.01
C ALA A 77 19.77 15.73 -1.69
N ALA A 78 20.95 16.37 -1.78
CA ALA A 78 21.72 16.80 -0.62
C ALA A 78 20.96 17.84 0.24
N ALA A 79 20.31 18.82 -0.40
CA ALA A 79 19.56 19.87 0.30
C ALA A 79 18.36 19.32 1.12
N ILE A 80 17.77 18.20 0.67
CA ILE A 80 16.63 17.55 1.35
C ILE A 80 17.05 16.34 2.19
N GLY A 81 18.33 15.95 2.17
CA GLY A 81 18.87 14.84 2.96
C GLY A 81 18.40 13.46 2.50
N VAL A 82 18.21 13.25 1.19
CA VAL A 82 17.89 11.92 0.63
C VAL A 82 18.87 11.55 -0.48
N SER A 83 18.92 10.28 -0.86
CA SER A 83 19.72 9.84 -2.00
C SER A 83 19.05 10.22 -3.33
N VAL A 84 19.83 10.38 -4.39
CA VAL A 84 19.33 10.69 -5.75
C VAL A 84 18.26 9.69 -6.22
N PRO A 85 18.40 8.36 -6.03
CA PRO A 85 17.34 7.40 -6.39
C PRO A 85 16.02 7.64 -5.63
N VAL A 86 16.09 8.01 -4.35
CA VAL A 86 14.90 8.31 -3.53
C VAL A 86 14.22 9.58 -4.04
N LEU A 87 14.98 10.64 -4.34
CA LEU A 87 14.42 11.87 -4.92
C LEU A 87 13.75 11.59 -6.27
N ARG A 88 14.40 10.83 -7.16
CA ARG A 88 13.86 10.43 -8.46
C ARG A 88 12.54 9.67 -8.32
N PHE A 89 12.48 8.69 -7.41
CA PHE A 89 11.24 7.97 -7.11
C PHE A 89 10.15 8.92 -6.60
N LEU A 90 10.45 9.81 -5.64
CA LEU A 90 9.47 10.74 -5.09
C LEU A 90 8.91 11.70 -6.14
N LEU A 91 9.74 12.18 -7.08
CA LEU A 91 9.28 13.01 -8.20
C LEU A 91 8.35 12.25 -9.13
N CYS A 92 8.72 11.03 -9.53
CA CYS A 92 7.87 10.18 -10.37
C CYS A 92 6.57 9.79 -9.66
N PHE A 93 6.63 9.59 -8.34
CA PHE A 93 5.47 9.26 -7.54
C PHE A 93 4.56 10.47 -7.33
N ALA A 94 5.09 11.68 -7.15
CA ALA A 94 4.28 12.90 -7.19
C ALA A 94 3.65 13.12 -8.58
N ALA A 95 4.37 12.76 -9.66
CA ALA A 95 3.86 12.83 -11.03
C ALA A 95 2.68 11.89 -11.31
N THR A 96 2.41 10.87 -10.47
CA THR A 96 1.20 10.05 -10.63
C THR A 96 -0.07 10.88 -10.46
N ILE A 97 -0.04 12.00 -9.73
CA ILE A 97 -1.22 12.86 -9.51
C ILE A 97 -1.66 13.54 -10.83
N PRO A 98 -0.84 14.38 -11.50
CA PRO A 98 -1.23 14.99 -12.76
C PRO A 98 -1.48 13.97 -13.88
N VAL A 99 -0.70 12.88 -13.93
CA VAL A 99 -0.91 11.79 -14.90
C VAL A 99 -2.26 11.11 -14.67
N SER A 100 -2.62 10.84 -13.42
CA SER A 100 -3.93 10.28 -13.09
C SER A 100 -5.08 11.25 -13.41
N ALA A 101 -4.87 12.57 -13.28
CA ALA A 101 -5.85 13.56 -13.66
C ALA A 101 -6.11 13.58 -15.18
N LEU A 102 -5.04 13.44 -15.99
CA LEU A 102 -5.09 13.37 -17.45
C LEU A 102 -5.83 12.15 -17.98
N TRP A 103 -5.82 11.04 -17.23
CA TRP A 103 -6.55 9.82 -17.59
C TRP A 103 -8.02 10.11 -17.97
N ARG A 104 -8.66 11.07 -17.28
CA ARG A 104 -10.07 11.47 -17.52
C ARG A 104 -10.30 12.11 -18.88
N LEU A 105 -9.25 12.66 -19.49
CA LEU A 105 -9.29 13.39 -20.75
C LEU A 105 -8.82 12.55 -21.95
N VAL A 106 -8.45 11.28 -21.70
CA VAL A 106 -7.91 10.41 -22.74
C VAL A 106 -8.97 10.12 -23.81
N PRO A 107 -8.71 10.45 -25.09
CA PRO A 107 -9.61 10.12 -26.19
C PRO A 107 -9.51 8.63 -26.57
N GLY A 108 -10.39 8.16 -27.45
CA GLY A 108 -10.34 6.78 -27.96
C GLY A 108 -11.04 5.75 -27.08
N GLY A 109 -11.94 6.20 -26.20
CA GLY A 109 -12.81 5.32 -25.41
C GLY A 109 -12.04 4.41 -24.44
N PRO A 110 -12.58 3.20 -24.13
CA PRO A 110 -11.95 2.27 -23.20
C PRO A 110 -10.55 1.84 -23.63
N LEU A 111 -10.33 1.58 -24.93
CA LEU A 111 -9.04 1.19 -25.47
C LEU A 111 -7.95 2.23 -25.19
N GLY A 112 -8.22 3.50 -25.50
CA GLY A 112 -7.28 4.60 -25.25
C GLY A 112 -6.93 4.72 -23.76
N ARG A 113 -7.91 4.57 -22.87
CA ARG A 113 -7.72 4.63 -21.42
C ARG A 113 -6.91 3.46 -20.86
N HIS A 114 -7.10 2.24 -21.36
CA HIS A 114 -6.27 1.09 -20.98
C HIS A 114 -4.82 1.27 -21.42
N LEU A 115 -4.60 1.69 -22.68
CA LEU A 115 -3.26 1.97 -23.20
C LEU A 115 -2.59 3.10 -22.42
N TYR A 116 -3.30 4.19 -22.14
CA TYR A 116 -2.80 5.29 -21.33
C TYR A 116 -2.39 4.81 -19.93
N ALA A 117 -3.25 4.06 -19.25
CA ALA A 117 -2.96 3.55 -17.91
C ALA A 117 -1.70 2.68 -17.90
N GLY A 118 -1.56 1.78 -18.88
CA GLY A 118 -0.40 0.88 -18.99
C GLY A 118 0.89 1.61 -19.35
N ILE A 119 0.86 2.43 -20.40
CA ILE A 119 2.05 3.15 -20.92
C ILE A 119 2.54 4.17 -19.90
N SER A 120 1.64 4.95 -19.29
CA SER A 120 2.03 5.96 -18.31
C SER A 120 2.66 5.36 -17.06
N GLY A 121 2.11 4.27 -16.53
CA GLY A 121 2.70 3.60 -15.37
C GLY A 121 4.01 2.89 -15.71
N MET A 122 4.10 2.22 -16.86
CA MET A 122 5.36 1.65 -17.34
C MET A 122 6.46 2.72 -17.45
N LEU A 123 6.12 3.89 -17.99
CA LEU A 123 7.10 4.95 -18.19
C LEU A 123 7.50 5.62 -16.87
N LEU A 124 6.57 5.95 -15.98
CA LEU A 124 6.92 6.46 -14.66
C LEU A 124 7.78 5.45 -13.88
N SER A 125 7.48 4.16 -14.02
CA SER A 125 8.25 3.09 -13.38
C SER A 125 9.64 2.95 -13.99
N TYR A 126 9.78 3.08 -15.31
CA TYR A 126 11.06 3.17 -16.01
C TYR A 126 11.89 4.36 -15.51
N LEU A 127 11.26 5.53 -15.40
CA LEU A 127 11.91 6.75 -14.90
C LEU A 127 12.32 6.62 -13.43
N SER A 128 11.59 5.85 -12.63
CA SER A 128 11.90 5.65 -11.21
C SER A 128 13.02 4.63 -10.99
N PHE A 129 12.93 3.48 -11.65
CA PHE A 129 13.74 2.30 -11.32
C PHE A 129 14.66 1.83 -12.45
N GLY A 130 14.54 2.40 -13.65
CA GLY A 130 15.30 2.02 -14.83
C GLY A 130 14.78 0.77 -15.55
N PHE A 131 15.41 0.47 -16.70
CA PHE A 131 15.01 -0.61 -17.60
C PHE A 131 15.03 -2.00 -16.96
N SER A 132 16.14 -2.36 -16.31
CA SER A 132 16.35 -3.70 -15.74
C SER A 132 15.26 -4.05 -14.72
N SER A 133 15.00 -3.13 -13.79
CA SER A 133 13.96 -3.25 -12.79
C SER A 133 12.56 -3.44 -13.39
N ASN A 134 12.27 -2.80 -14.52
CA ASN A 134 10.97 -2.91 -15.17
C ASN A 134 10.75 -4.27 -15.86
N LEU A 135 11.81 -4.93 -16.31
CA LEU A 135 11.71 -6.30 -16.84
C LEU A 135 11.19 -7.27 -15.76
N HIS A 136 11.51 -7.02 -14.49
CA HIS A 136 11.03 -7.86 -13.40
C HIS A 136 9.50 -7.78 -13.21
N PHE A 137 8.83 -6.70 -13.63
CA PHE A 137 7.37 -6.63 -13.61
C PHE A 137 6.72 -7.50 -14.69
N LEU A 138 7.36 -7.62 -15.85
CA LEU A 138 6.82 -8.38 -16.99
C LEU A 138 6.74 -9.87 -16.69
N VAL A 139 7.65 -10.42 -15.89
CA VAL A 139 7.69 -11.85 -15.58
C VAL A 139 6.42 -12.35 -14.88
N PRO A 140 6.02 -11.85 -13.69
CA PRO A 140 4.79 -12.29 -13.06
C PRO A 140 3.56 -11.95 -13.89
N MET A 141 3.55 -10.80 -14.60
CA MET A 141 2.46 -10.44 -15.50
C MET A 141 2.27 -11.49 -16.61
N ALA A 142 3.35 -11.88 -17.29
CA ALA A 142 3.33 -12.85 -18.37
C ALA A 142 2.97 -14.25 -17.86
N LEU A 143 3.57 -14.70 -16.75
CA LEU A 143 3.25 -16.00 -16.14
C LEU A 143 1.78 -16.07 -15.69
N GLY A 144 1.28 -14.98 -15.09
CA GLY A 144 -0.12 -14.88 -14.66
C GLY A 144 -1.10 -14.89 -15.84
N TYR A 145 -0.77 -14.20 -16.93
CA TYR A 145 -1.62 -14.22 -18.13
C TYR A 145 -1.59 -15.56 -18.85
N ALA A 146 -0.39 -16.15 -19.00
CA ALA A 146 -0.22 -17.47 -19.59
C ALA A 146 -0.98 -18.55 -18.80
N SER A 147 -0.97 -18.51 -17.47
CA SER A 147 -1.74 -19.46 -16.66
C SER A 147 -3.25 -19.34 -16.92
N MET A 148 -3.78 -18.12 -17.09
CA MET A 148 -5.19 -17.89 -17.43
C MET A 148 -5.55 -18.46 -18.80
N LEU A 149 -4.68 -18.30 -19.80
CA LEU A 149 -4.90 -18.81 -21.15
C LEU A 149 -4.82 -20.33 -21.23
N LEU A 150 -3.81 -20.93 -20.58
CA LEU A 150 -3.47 -22.34 -20.75
C LEU A 150 -4.16 -23.25 -19.72
N PHE A 151 -4.43 -22.75 -18.51
CA PHE A 151 -4.85 -23.56 -17.37
C PHE A 151 -5.98 -22.91 -16.56
N ARG A 152 -7.05 -22.40 -17.18
CA ARG A 152 -8.16 -21.68 -16.50
C ARG A 152 -8.64 -22.30 -15.18
N ARG A 153 -8.74 -23.63 -15.08
CA ARG A 153 -9.19 -24.32 -13.85
C ARG A 153 -8.20 -24.20 -12.67
N HIS A 154 -6.92 -24.00 -12.95
CA HIS A 154 -5.84 -23.95 -11.97
C HIS A 154 -5.03 -22.64 -12.03
N CYS A 155 -5.42 -21.68 -12.88
CA CYS A 155 -4.65 -20.46 -13.11
C CYS A 155 -4.42 -19.66 -11.82
N GLY A 156 -5.42 -19.59 -10.94
CA GLY A 156 -5.31 -18.90 -9.65
C GLY A 156 -4.18 -19.45 -8.78
N ILE A 157 -4.11 -20.77 -8.59
CA ILE A 157 -3.09 -21.40 -7.74
C ILE A 157 -1.70 -21.37 -8.38
N ILE A 158 -1.62 -21.56 -9.71
CA ILE A 158 -0.37 -21.45 -10.46
C ILE A 158 0.20 -20.04 -10.32
N THR A 159 -0.62 -19.01 -10.58
CA THR A 159 -0.22 -17.61 -10.47
C THR A 159 0.16 -17.22 -9.06
N PHE A 160 -0.54 -17.75 -8.04
CA PHE A 160 -0.20 -17.52 -6.64
C PHE A 160 1.23 -17.95 -6.32
N PHE A 161 1.57 -19.20 -6.59
CA PHE A 161 2.91 -19.73 -6.29
C PHE A 161 3.99 -19.16 -7.21
N ALA A 162 3.71 -18.99 -8.51
CA ALA A 162 4.66 -18.39 -9.44
C ALA A 162 4.96 -16.92 -9.07
N GLY A 163 3.93 -16.14 -8.75
CA GLY A 163 4.06 -14.73 -8.36
C GLY A 163 4.82 -14.56 -7.04
N PHE A 164 4.46 -15.30 -5.99
CA PHE A 164 5.18 -15.26 -4.72
C PHE A 164 6.61 -15.82 -4.84
N GLY A 165 6.80 -16.93 -5.54
CA GLY A 165 8.14 -17.50 -5.75
C GLY A 165 9.08 -16.53 -6.47
N TYR A 166 8.58 -15.85 -7.50
CA TYR A 166 9.34 -14.83 -8.20
C TYR A 166 9.63 -13.60 -7.32
N LEU A 167 8.63 -13.11 -6.58
CA LEU A 167 8.78 -11.99 -5.65
C LEU A 167 9.84 -12.28 -4.58
N ILE A 168 9.82 -13.49 -3.99
CA ILE A 168 10.83 -13.94 -3.03
C ILE A 168 12.22 -13.93 -3.67
N GLY A 169 12.35 -14.45 -4.90
CA GLY A 169 13.62 -14.42 -5.65
C GLY A 169 14.16 -13.00 -5.80
N CYS A 170 13.29 -12.04 -6.15
CA CYS A 170 13.66 -10.62 -6.22
C CYS A 170 14.05 -10.03 -4.86
N HIS A 171 13.30 -10.32 -3.79
CA HIS A 171 13.65 -9.85 -2.44
C HIS A 171 15.04 -10.32 -2.01
N VAL A 172 15.38 -11.58 -2.30
CA VAL A 172 16.70 -12.15 -1.99
C VAL A 172 17.78 -11.51 -2.87
N TYR A 173 17.54 -11.43 -4.18
CA TYR A 173 18.52 -10.91 -5.14
C TYR A 173 18.87 -9.43 -4.88
N TYR A 174 17.87 -8.60 -4.56
CA TYR A 174 18.07 -7.17 -4.33
C TYR A 174 18.39 -6.80 -2.89
N MET A 175 18.38 -7.77 -1.97
CA MET A 175 18.48 -7.50 -0.52
C MET A 175 17.50 -6.39 -0.09
N SER A 176 16.28 -6.41 -0.64
CA SER A 176 15.35 -5.26 -0.60
C SER A 176 15.01 -4.78 0.82
N GLY A 177 15.02 -5.70 1.79
CA GLY A 177 14.83 -5.37 3.19
C GLY A 177 15.92 -4.44 3.71
N ASP A 178 17.19 -4.77 3.50
CA ASP A 178 18.32 -3.96 3.96
C ASP A 178 18.30 -2.58 3.30
N ALA A 179 18.06 -2.52 1.98
CA ALA A 179 17.88 -1.25 1.27
C ALA A 179 16.76 -0.40 1.90
N TRP A 180 15.61 -1.00 2.23
CA TRP A 180 14.50 -0.29 2.87
C TRP A 180 14.79 0.16 4.31
N LYS A 181 15.54 -0.65 5.08
CA LYS A 181 16.00 -0.32 6.43
C LYS A 181 16.91 0.92 6.42
N GLU A 182 17.77 1.03 5.41
CA GLU A 182 18.68 2.16 5.20
C GLU A 182 18.00 3.39 4.58
N GLY A 183 16.70 3.31 4.26
CA GLY A 183 15.94 4.41 3.65
C GLY A 183 16.05 4.49 2.13
N GLY A 184 16.65 3.47 1.49
CA GLY A 184 16.62 3.26 0.06
C GLY A 184 15.25 2.81 -0.45
N ILE A 185 15.07 2.92 -1.77
CA ILE A 185 13.85 2.50 -2.47
C ILE A 185 14.28 1.70 -3.70
N ASP A 186 13.65 0.54 -3.89
CA ASP A 186 13.83 -0.30 -5.07
C ASP A 186 12.48 -0.64 -5.73
N ALA A 187 12.55 -1.34 -6.86
CA ALA A 187 11.37 -1.76 -7.61
C ALA A 187 10.57 -2.88 -6.93
N THR A 188 11.10 -3.55 -5.90
CA THR A 188 10.41 -4.66 -5.25
C THR A 188 9.14 -4.21 -4.54
N GLY A 189 9.10 -2.97 -4.02
CA GLY A 189 7.87 -2.38 -3.46
C GLY A 189 6.72 -2.30 -4.47
N ALA A 190 7.01 -1.90 -5.71
CA ALA A 190 6.03 -1.89 -6.80
C ALA A 190 5.68 -3.32 -7.26
N LEU A 191 6.68 -4.22 -7.27
CA LEU A 191 6.49 -5.63 -7.61
C LEU A 191 5.55 -6.32 -6.62
N MET A 192 5.66 -6.02 -5.33
CA MET A 192 4.77 -6.51 -4.27
C MET A 192 3.32 -6.19 -4.59
N VAL A 193 3.01 -4.95 -4.97
CA VAL A 193 1.65 -4.52 -5.35
C VAL A 193 1.19 -5.21 -6.64
N LEU A 194 2.07 -5.28 -7.64
CA LEU A 194 1.80 -5.91 -8.93
C LEU A 194 1.43 -7.39 -8.79
N VAL A 195 2.18 -8.15 -8.00
CA VAL A 195 1.94 -9.59 -7.78
C VAL A 195 0.56 -9.82 -7.17
N LEU A 196 0.12 -9.00 -6.22
CA LEU A 196 -1.23 -9.11 -5.66
C LEU A 196 -2.31 -8.88 -6.72
N LYS A 197 -2.14 -7.89 -7.61
CA LYS A 197 -3.06 -7.59 -8.71
C LYS A 197 -3.15 -8.74 -9.71
N VAL A 198 -1.99 -9.26 -10.11
CA VAL A 198 -1.89 -10.41 -11.04
C VAL A 198 -2.57 -11.65 -10.46
N ILE A 199 -2.33 -11.95 -9.18
CA ILE A 199 -2.97 -13.07 -8.49
C ILE A 199 -4.48 -12.86 -8.37
N SER A 200 -4.95 -11.66 -7.99
CA SER A 200 -6.37 -11.35 -7.92
C SER A 200 -7.07 -11.61 -9.25
N CYS A 201 -6.47 -11.13 -10.36
CA CYS A 201 -7.03 -11.32 -11.69
C CYS A 201 -7.18 -12.80 -12.04
N ALA A 202 -6.12 -13.60 -11.85
CA ALA A 202 -6.14 -15.03 -12.14
C ALA A 202 -7.13 -15.80 -11.26
N ILE A 203 -7.17 -15.52 -9.95
CA ILE A 203 -8.12 -16.16 -9.03
C ILE A 203 -9.56 -15.77 -9.37
N ASN A 204 -9.83 -14.49 -9.67
CA ASN A 204 -11.17 -14.05 -10.03
C ASN A 204 -11.65 -14.67 -11.35
N TYR A 205 -10.76 -14.88 -12.31
CA TYR A 205 -11.07 -15.60 -13.55
C TYR A 205 -11.30 -17.10 -13.32
N ASN A 206 -10.55 -17.70 -12.40
CA ASN A 206 -10.76 -19.07 -11.95
C ASN A 206 -12.13 -19.24 -11.27
N ASP A 207 -12.49 -18.33 -10.35
CA ASP A 207 -13.78 -18.29 -9.66
C ASP A 207 -14.96 -18.10 -10.64
N GLY A 208 -14.72 -17.54 -11.83
CA GLY A 208 -15.71 -17.43 -12.89
C GLY A 208 -16.22 -18.77 -13.45
N LEU A 209 -15.55 -19.90 -13.14
CA LEU A 209 -16.02 -21.25 -13.45
C LEU A 209 -17.01 -21.80 -12.41
N LEU A 210 -17.05 -21.21 -11.22
CA LEU A 210 -17.84 -21.71 -10.10
C LEU A 210 -19.28 -21.18 -10.16
N LYS A 211 -20.23 -22.04 -9.76
CA LYS A 211 -21.63 -21.64 -9.54
C LYS A 211 -21.70 -20.65 -8.38
N GLU A 212 -22.65 -19.72 -8.44
CA GLU A 212 -22.82 -18.72 -7.37
C GLU A 212 -23.25 -19.32 -6.03
N GLU A 213 -23.92 -20.47 -6.06
CA GLU A 213 -24.33 -21.21 -4.86
C GLU A 213 -23.09 -21.68 -4.07
N GLY A 214 -22.76 -20.95 -3.01
CA GLY A 214 -21.64 -21.29 -2.12
C GLY A 214 -20.38 -20.45 -2.27
N LEU A 215 -20.40 -19.40 -3.09
CA LEU A 215 -19.36 -18.37 -3.12
C LEU A 215 -19.55 -17.35 -1.98
N SER A 216 -18.44 -16.84 -1.43
CA SER A 216 -18.48 -15.69 -0.52
C SER A 216 -18.96 -14.43 -1.24
N GLN A 217 -19.40 -13.42 -0.48
CA GLN A 217 -19.86 -12.16 -1.10
C GLN A 217 -18.75 -11.47 -1.90
N ALA A 218 -17.51 -11.52 -1.42
CA ALA A 218 -16.37 -10.99 -2.15
C ALA A 218 -16.13 -11.75 -3.47
N GLN A 219 -16.22 -13.08 -3.45
CA GLN A 219 -16.08 -13.90 -4.66
C GLN A 219 -17.19 -13.60 -5.67
N LYS A 220 -18.45 -13.50 -5.22
CA LYS A 220 -19.58 -13.14 -6.10
C LYS A 220 -19.37 -11.77 -6.73
N LYS A 221 -18.90 -10.79 -5.94
CA LYS A 221 -18.63 -9.44 -6.42
C LYS A 221 -17.53 -9.44 -7.50
N ASN A 222 -16.41 -10.12 -7.24
CA ASN A 222 -15.17 -9.93 -8.00
C ASN A 222 -14.93 -10.96 -9.10
N ARG A 223 -15.69 -12.07 -9.16
CA ARG A 223 -15.53 -13.12 -10.18
C ARG A 223 -15.57 -12.57 -11.60
N LEU A 224 -14.73 -13.12 -12.47
CA LEU A 224 -14.62 -12.76 -13.87
C LEU A 224 -15.09 -13.90 -14.78
N PRO A 225 -16.20 -13.73 -15.51
CA PRO A 225 -16.69 -14.75 -16.44
C PRO A 225 -15.79 -14.90 -17.68
N ARG A 226 -15.22 -13.78 -18.14
CA ARG A 226 -14.34 -13.67 -19.32
C ARG A 226 -12.91 -13.36 -18.91
N CYS A 227 -11.95 -13.88 -19.66
CA CYS A 227 -10.56 -13.48 -19.49
C CYS A 227 -10.42 -12.03 -19.98
N PRO A 228 -9.75 -11.14 -19.23
CA PRO A 228 -9.37 -9.85 -19.76
C PRO A 228 -8.47 -10.02 -21.00
N SER A 229 -8.64 -9.16 -21.99
CA SER A 229 -7.71 -8.99 -23.09
C SER A 229 -6.33 -8.56 -22.57
N LEU A 230 -5.31 -8.73 -23.40
CA LEU A 230 -3.95 -8.35 -23.04
C LEU A 230 -3.86 -6.86 -22.67
N ILE A 231 -4.54 -6.00 -23.43
CA ILE A 231 -4.53 -4.55 -23.21
C ILE A 231 -5.24 -4.17 -21.90
N GLU A 232 -6.42 -4.74 -21.64
CA GLU A 232 -7.14 -4.58 -20.37
C GLU A 232 -6.25 -5.01 -19.18
N TYR A 233 -5.57 -6.16 -19.32
CA TYR A 233 -4.72 -6.73 -18.28
C TYR A 233 -3.46 -5.89 -18.01
N PHE A 234 -2.76 -5.44 -19.06
CA PHE A 234 -1.59 -4.57 -18.93
C PHE A 234 -1.97 -3.20 -18.33
N GLY A 235 -3.06 -2.61 -18.81
CA GLY A 235 -3.59 -1.35 -18.27
C GLY A 235 -3.97 -1.48 -16.80
N TYR A 236 -4.58 -2.59 -16.40
CA TYR A 236 -4.88 -2.89 -15.01
C TYR A 236 -3.61 -3.00 -14.18
N CYS A 237 -2.67 -3.86 -14.57
CA CYS A 237 -1.45 -4.15 -13.82
C CYS A 237 -0.61 -2.89 -13.58
N LEU A 238 -0.41 -2.09 -14.62
CA LEU A 238 0.48 -0.93 -14.60
C LEU A 238 -0.26 0.41 -14.42
N CYS A 239 -1.53 0.42 -14.03
CA CYS A 239 -2.26 1.68 -13.80
C CYS A 239 -1.51 2.64 -12.87
N CYS A 240 -1.08 3.79 -13.39
CA CYS A 240 -0.11 4.71 -12.79
C CYS A 240 -0.40 5.08 -11.33
N GLY A 241 -1.63 5.48 -10.99
CA GLY A 241 -2.00 5.87 -9.62
C GLY A 241 -1.95 4.72 -8.59
N SER A 242 -1.77 3.47 -9.03
CA SER A 242 -1.75 2.29 -8.16
C SER A 242 -0.46 1.47 -8.23
N HIS A 243 0.37 1.66 -9.26
CA HIS A 243 1.46 0.73 -9.58
C HIS A 243 2.59 0.75 -8.54
N PHE A 244 2.96 1.93 -8.01
CA PHE A 244 4.13 2.08 -7.15
C PHE A 244 3.95 1.54 -5.73
N ALA A 245 2.91 1.99 -5.03
CA ALA A 245 2.69 1.67 -3.61
C ALA A 245 1.25 1.22 -3.32
N GLY A 246 0.51 0.87 -4.37
CA GLY A 246 -0.92 0.63 -4.29
C GLY A 246 -1.71 1.92 -4.43
N PRO A 247 -3.03 1.87 -4.18
CA PRO A 247 -3.70 0.77 -3.50
C PRO A 247 -3.98 -0.41 -4.44
N VAL A 248 -4.10 -1.63 -3.90
CA VAL A 248 -4.44 -2.82 -4.69
C VAL A 248 -5.94 -2.82 -4.96
N TYR A 249 -6.34 -2.95 -6.23
CA TYR A 249 -7.74 -2.90 -6.64
C TYR A 249 -8.19 -4.16 -7.34
N GLU A 250 -9.49 -4.41 -7.30
CA GLU A 250 -10.11 -5.49 -8.06
C GLU A 250 -10.14 -5.15 -9.55
N VAL A 251 -9.78 -6.13 -10.38
CA VAL A 251 -9.75 -5.97 -11.84
C VAL A 251 -11.13 -5.63 -12.40
N LYS A 252 -12.20 -6.17 -11.81
CA LYS A 252 -13.58 -5.85 -12.22
C LYS A 252 -13.89 -4.36 -12.03
N ASP A 253 -13.55 -3.79 -10.88
CA ASP A 253 -13.75 -2.36 -10.59
C ASP A 253 -12.94 -1.51 -11.59
N TYR A 254 -11.70 -1.91 -11.92
CA TYR A 254 -10.87 -1.23 -12.93
C TYR A 254 -11.49 -1.26 -14.34
N LEU A 255 -12.02 -2.41 -14.77
CA LEU A 255 -12.68 -2.56 -16.06
C LEU A 255 -13.95 -1.70 -16.12
N GLU A 256 -14.81 -1.78 -15.11
CA GLU A 256 -16.04 -0.98 -15.05
C GLU A 256 -15.74 0.52 -15.04
N TRP A 257 -14.72 0.97 -14.32
CA TRP A 257 -14.27 2.36 -14.36
C TRP A 257 -13.79 2.78 -15.75
N THR A 258 -12.96 1.97 -16.38
CA THR A 258 -12.37 2.29 -17.69
C THR A 258 -13.43 2.30 -18.81
N GLU A 259 -14.36 1.37 -18.74
CA GLU A 259 -15.51 1.22 -19.64
C GLU A 259 -16.67 2.18 -19.31
N GLN A 260 -16.58 2.95 -18.22
CA GLN A 260 -17.65 3.84 -17.72
C GLN A 260 -18.99 3.09 -17.53
N LYS A 261 -18.94 2.02 -16.73
CA LYS A 261 -20.10 1.20 -16.35
C LYS A 261 -20.37 1.28 -14.86
N GLY A 262 -21.51 0.73 -14.43
CA GLY A 262 -21.89 0.67 -13.02
C GLY A 262 -22.01 2.07 -12.43
N ILE A 263 -21.31 2.32 -11.32
CA ILE A 263 -21.33 3.64 -10.65
C ILE A 263 -20.65 4.76 -11.46
N TRP A 264 -19.92 4.41 -12.53
CA TRP A 264 -19.28 5.36 -13.45
C TRP A 264 -20.05 5.55 -14.77
N ASP A 265 -21.22 4.93 -14.90
CA ASP A 265 -22.08 5.10 -16.08
C ASP A 265 -22.62 6.55 -16.13
N PRO A 266 -22.37 7.31 -17.21
CA PRO A 266 -22.91 8.65 -17.38
C PRO A 266 -24.44 8.73 -17.28
N LYS A 267 -25.15 7.62 -17.53
CA LYS A 267 -26.61 7.52 -17.38
C LYS A 267 -27.07 7.63 -15.93
N ASN A 268 -26.21 7.32 -14.98
CA ASN A 268 -26.51 7.40 -13.54
C ASN A 268 -26.34 8.83 -12.97
N GLY A 269 -26.10 9.82 -13.84
CA GLY A 269 -25.91 11.22 -13.47
C GLY A 269 -24.46 11.68 -13.62
N SER A 270 -24.20 12.94 -13.28
CA SER A 270 -22.85 13.49 -13.32
C SER A 270 -22.00 12.94 -12.19
N LEU A 271 -20.78 12.53 -12.53
CA LEU A 271 -19.79 12.14 -11.52
C LEU A 271 -19.41 13.34 -10.66
N PRO A 272 -19.22 13.15 -9.33
CA PRO A 272 -18.83 14.23 -8.45
C PRO A 272 -17.42 14.74 -8.78
N SER A 273 -17.19 16.03 -8.55
CA SER A 273 -15.85 16.60 -8.70
C SER A 273 -14.88 16.00 -7.68
N PRO A 274 -13.71 15.48 -8.10
CA PRO A 274 -12.71 14.93 -7.20
C PRO A 274 -11.87 16.00 -6.49
N THR A 275 -12.01 17.28 -6.83
CA THR A 275 -11.06 18.34 -6.42
C THR A 275 -10.94 18.48 -4.91
N VAL A 276 -12.07 18.54 -4.19
CA VAL A 276 -12.06 18.72 -2.73
C VAL A 276 -11.47 17.50 -2.03
N ALA A 277 -11.84 16.30 -2.47
CA ALA A 277 -11.30 15.05 -1.92
C ALA A 277 -9.79 14.91 -2.19
N THR A 278 -9.35 15.30 -3.40
CA THR A 278 -7.92 15.33 -3.77
C THR A 278 -7.16 16.31 -2.88
N LEU A 279 -7.68 17.53 -2.69
CA LEU A 279 -7.04 18.53 -1.84
C LEU A 279 -6.89 18.03 -0.39
N ARG A 280 -7.89 17.31 0.14
CA ARG A 280 -7.78 16.69 1.47
C ARG A 280 -6.67 15.65 1.54
N ALA A 281 -6.57 14.77 0.54
CA ALA A 281 -5.50 13.77 0.47
C ALA A 281 -4.10 14.42 0.31
N LEU A 282 -4.00 15.54 -0.41
CA LEU A 282 -2.76 16.32 -0.52
C LEU A 282 -2.37 17.00 0.80
N VAL A 283 -3.34 17.55 1.54
CA VAL A 283 -3.09 18.09 2.88
C VAL A 283 -2.64 16.98 3.83
N GLN A 284 -3.28 15.81 3.81
CA GLN A 284 -2.85 14.64 4.57
C GLN A 284 -1.42 14.23 4.20
N THR A 285 -1.10 14.19 2.92
CA THR A 285 0.26 13.92 2.41
C THR A 285 1.30 14.87 3.01
N ALA A 286 1.03 16.18 2.97
CA ALA A 286 1.93 17.19 3.50
C ALA A 286 2.12 17.08 5.02
N ILE A 287 1.03 16.83 5.77
CA ILE A 287 1.09 16.61 7.23
C ILE A 287 1.93 15.37 7.54
N CYS A 288 1.72 14.26 6.84
CA CYS A 288 2.44 13.01 7.09
C CYS A 288 3.94 13.16 6.84
N MET A 289 4.32 13.80 5.73
CA MET A 289 5.72 14.07 5.42
C MET A 289 6.36 15.00 6.45
N GLY A 290 5.66 16.09 6.81
CA GLY A 290 6.13 17.05 7.80
C GLY A 290 6.38 16.40 9.16
N LEU A 291 5.45 15.57 9.63
CA LEU A 291 5.60 14.83 10.89
C LEU A 291 6.71 13.77 10.82
N TYR A 292 6.84 13.04 9.72
CA TYR A 292 7.92 12.07 9.55
C TYR A 292 9.30 12.75 9.62
N LEU A 293 9.51 13.81 8.83
CA LEU A 293 10.77 14.55 8.79
C LEU A 293 11.10 15.23 10.13
N TYR A 294 10.06 15.66 10.87
CA TYR A 294 10.25 16.20 12.21
C TYR A 294 10.67 15.11 13.21
N LEU A 295 10.05 13.93 13.17
CA LEU A 295 10.26 12.89 14.18
C LEU A 295 11.48 12.00 13.94
N VAL A 296 11.83 11.72 12.67
CA VAL A 296 12.89 10.75 12.33
C VAL A 296 14.27 11.05 12.93
N PRO A 297 14.73 12.31 13.09
CA PRO A 297 16.02 12.60 13.72
C PRO A 297 16.05 12.26 15.22
N PHE A 298 14.88 12.26 15.89
CA PHE A 298 14.79 11.94 17.33
C PHE A 298 14.71 10.45 17.60
N TYR A 299 14.14 9.68 16.66
CA TYR A 299 13.88 8.25 16.82
C TYR A 299 14.53 7.37 15.72
N PRO A 300 15.83 7.56 15.39
CA PRO A 300 16.50 6.77 14.35
C PRO A 300 16.66 5.30 14.78
N LEU A 301 16.55 4.39 13.81
CA LEU A 301 16.74 2.95 14.07
C LEU A 301 18.16 2.60 14.53
N SER A 302 19.17 3.41 14.19
CA SER A 302 20.56 3.20 14.63
C SER A 302 20.71 3.17 16.15
N ARG A 303 19.82 3.87 16.88
CA ARG A 303 19.86 3.94 18.35
C ARG A 303 19.81 2.57 19.01
N PHE A 304 19.11 1.59 18.42
CA PHE A 304 19.01 0.24 18.97
C PHE A 304 20.36 -0.48 19.08
N SER A 305 21.34 -0.06 18.28
CA SER A 305 22.69 -0.64 18.24
C SER A 305 23.71 0.19 19.03
N GLU A 306 23.33 1.35 19.57
CA GLU A 306 24.23 2.22 20.31
C GLU A 306 24.30 1.81 21.80
N PRO A 307 25.50 1.82 22.44
CA PRO A 307 25.67 1.46 23.85
C PRO A 307 24.75 2.23 24.80
N VAL A 308 24.51 3.52 24.52
CA VAL A 308 23.63 4.39 25.33
C VAL A 308 22.19 3.85 25.45
N TYR A 309 21.68 3.14 24.44
CA TYR A 309 20.36 2.51 24.53
C TYR A 309 20.34 1.39 25.57
N LEU A 310 21.46 0.68 25.73
CA LEU A 310 21.64 -0.37 26.73
C LEU A 310 21.90 0.19 28.14
N GLU A 311 22.18 1.47 28.30
CA GLU A 311 22.26 2.11 29.61
C GLU A 311 20.88 2.56 30.13
N TRP A 312 19.91 2.74 29.23
CA TRP A 312 18.57 3.19 29.60
C TRP A 312 17.79 2.18 30.44
N GLY A 313 17.00 2.70 31.38
CA GLY A 313 16.03 1.92 32.13
C GLY A 313 14.87 1.40 31.26
N PHE A 314 14.12 0.46 31.81
CA PHE A 314 13.00 -0.21 31.14
C PHE A 314 12.02 0.78 30.45
N TRP A 315 11.52 1.78 31.20
CA TRP A 315 10.51 2.72 30.69
C TRP A 315 11.02 3.58 29.55
N GLN A 316 12.30 3.97 29.59
CA GLN A 316 12.91 4.78 28.55
C GLN A 316 13.10 3.98 27.27
N ARG A 317 13.55 2.71 27.37
CA ARG A 317 13.63 1.81 26.21
C ARG A 317 12.27 1.51 25.61
N LEU A 318 11.25 1.27 26.44
CA LEU A 318 9.89 0.99 25.99
C LEU A 318 9.27 2.21 25.29
N ARG A 319 9.43 3.41 25.87
CA ARG A 319 9.01 4.67 25.23
C ARG A 319 9.74 4.88 23.90
N TYR A 320 11.04 4.58 23.85
CA TYR A 320 11.79 4.71 22.61
C TYR A 320 11.26 3.77 21.53
N GLN A 321 11.03 2.49 21.85
CA GLN A 321 10.42 1.54 20.92
C GLN A 321 9.05 2.01 20.44
N TYR A 322 8.22 2.52 21.36
CA TYR A 322 6.94 3.13 21.01
C TYR A 322 7.11 4.23 19.96
N MET A 323 7.98 5.20 20.26
CA MET A 323 8.17 6.37 19.41
C MET A 323 8.86 6.03 18.08
N SER A 324 9.76 5.05 18.03
CA SER A 324 10.34 4.56 16.78
C SER A 324 9.28 3.95 15.87
N GLY A 325 8.42 3.08 16.42
CA GLY A 325 7.30 2.48 15.68
C GLY A 325 6.32 3.54 15.17
N PHE A 326 5.92 4.47 16.04
CA PHE A 326 5.07 5.60 15.70
C PHE A 326 5.66 6.46 14.58
N THR A 327 6.94 6.84 14.72
CA THR A 327 7.66 7.65 13.73
C THR A 327 7.71 6.97 12.36
N ALA A 328 8.03 5.67 12.33
CA ALA A 328 8.12 4.92 11.08
C ALA A 328 6.78 4.78 10.34
N ARG A 329 5.63 4.81 11.02
CA ARG A 329 4.32 4.74 10.35
C ARG A 329 4.06 5.94 9.44
N TRP A 330 4.54 7.13 9.80
CA TRP A 330 4.31 8.36 9.05
C TRP A 330 4.87 8.34 7.63
N LYS A 331 5.99 7.63 7.36
CA LYS A 331 6.47 7.45 5.97
C LYS A 331 5.52 6.61 5.11
N TYR A 332 4.86 5.60 5.69
CA TYR A 332 3.85 4.82 4.97
C TYR A 332 2.57 5.62 4.76
N TYR A 333 2.13 6.38 5.77
CA TYR A 333 0.98 7.29 5.65
C TYR A 333 1.19 8.32 4.53
N PHE A 334 2.39 8.88 4.45
CA PHE A 334 2.78 9.79 3.37
C PHE A 334 2.64 9.14 1.99
N ILE A 335 3.29 7.98 1.78
CA ILE A 335 3.29 7.30 0.47
C ILE A 335 1.88 6.89 0.06
N TRP A 336 1.09 6.32 0.98
CA TRP A 336 -0.29 5.93 0.67
C TRP A 336 -1.21 7.12 0.42
N SER A 337 -0.95 8.29 1.01
CA SER A 337 -1.75 9.50 0.77
C SER A 337 -1.51 10.10 -0.63
N ILE A 338 -0.30 9.98 -1.19
CA ILE A 338 -0.02 10.37 -2.60
C ILE A 338 -0.81 9.49 -3.57
N SER A 339 -0.76 8.17 -3.34
CA SER A 339 -1.55 7.20 -4.08
C SER A 339 -3.04 7.48 -3.99
N GLU A 340 -3.56 7.76 -2.78
CA GLU A 340 -4.95 8.13 -2.56
C GLU A 340 -5.33 9.38 -3.39
N ALA A 341 -4.52 10.45 -3.34
CA ALA A 341 -4.75 11.65 -4.15
C ALA A 341 -4.77 11.34 -5.65
N SER A 342 -3.85 10.51 -6.14
CA SER A 342 -3.76 10.10 -7.54
C SER A 342 -5.01 9.34 -8.00
N ILE A 343 -5.51 8.42 -7.18
CA ILE A 343 -6.69 7.63 -7.51
C ILE A 343 -7.98 8.46 -7.42
N ILE A 344 -8.09 9.36 -6.44
CA ILE A 344 -9.22 10.29 -6.35
C ILE A 344 -9.28 11.19 -7.59
N ILE A 345 -8.17 11.84 -7.97
CA ILE A 345 -8.18 12.80 -9.08
C ILE A 345 -8.47 12.14 -10.43
N SER A 346 -8.18 10.84 -10.58
CA SER A 346 -8.58 10.04 -11.75
C SER A 346 -10.09 9.77 -11.86
N GLY A 347 -10.84 9.94 -10.76
CA GLY A 347 -12.24 9.53 -10.64
C GLY A 347 -12.44 8.07 -10.22
N PHE A 348 -11.40 7.23 -10.26
CA PHE A 348 -11.51 5.82 -9.85
C PHE A 348 -11.79 5.64 -8.36
N GLY A 349 -11.36 6.60 -7.53
CA GLY A 349 -11.59 6.56 -6.08
C GLY A 349 -13.07 6.61 -5.66
N PHE A 350 -13.98 7.04 -6.53
CA PHE A 350 -15.38 7.27 -6.20
C PHE A 350 -16.13 5.98 -5.85
N SER A 351 -16.54 5.81 -4.59
CA SER A 351 -17.18 4.58 -4.09
C SER A 351 -18.70 4.64 -3.97
N GLY A 352 -19.32 5.75 -4.39
CA GLY A 352 -20.76 5.98 -4.31
C GLY A 352 -21.12 7.18 -3.45
N TRP A 353 -22.37 7.23 -2.99
CA TRP A 353 -22.93 8.37 -2.28
C TRP A 353 -23.27 7.99 -0.83
N SER A 354 -22.99 8.91 0.10
CA SER A 354 -23.36 8.76 1.51
C SER A 354 -24.86 8.83 1.73
N SER A 355 -25.35 8.15 2.76
CA SER A 355 -26.74 8.22 3.24
C SER A 355 -27.07 9.52 3.99
N SER A 356 -26.11 10.46 4.12
CA SER A 356 -26.34 11.77 4.76
C SER A 356 -27.29 12.65 3.95
N SER A 357 -27.95 13.61 4.62
CA SER A 357 -28.71 14.68 3.96
C SER A 357 -28.04 16.04 4.23
N PRO A 358 -27.48 16.74 3.22
CA PRO A 358 -27.37 16.33 1.82
C PRO A 358 -26.37 15.18 1.60
N SER A 359 -26.58 14.43 0.51
CA SER A 359 -25.72 13.31 0.14
C SER A 359 -24.34 13.80 -0.28
N LYS A 360 -23.28 13.14 0.21
CA LYS A 360 -21.88 13.49 -0.05
C LYS A 360 -21.20 12.36 -0.82
N PRO A 361 -20.34 12.67 -1.80
CA PRO A 361 -19.61 11.64 -2.53
C PRO A 361 -18.58 10.97 -1.63
N LEU A 362 -18.50 9.65 -1.71
CA LEU A 362 -17.54 8.82 -0.99
C LEU A 362 -16.36 8.46 -1.89
N TRP A 363 -15.18 8.40 -1.28
CA TRP A 363 -13.91 8.14 -1.97
C TRP A 363 -13.15 6.97 -1.36
N ASP A 364 -13.88 6.07 -0.68
CA ASP A 364 -13.31 5.03 0.18
C ASP A 364 -12.51 3.99 -0.62
N ARG A 365 -12.74 3.87 -1.93
CA ARG A 365 -11.90 3.00 -2.77
C ARG A 365 -10.46 3.50 -2.81
N ALA A 366 -10.22 4.81 -2.82
CA ALA A 366 -8.86 5.34 -2.84
C ALA A 366 -8.13 5.20 -1.50
N LYS A 367 -8.88 5.07 -0.39
CA LYS A 367 -8.34 5.06 0.96
C LYS A 367 -7.57 3.77 1.22
N ASN A 368 -6.26 3.88 1.45
CA ASN A 368 -5.41 2.75 1.89
C ASN A 368 -5.03 2.83 3.36
N VAL A 369 -5.31 3.96 4.03
CA VAL A 369 -5.04 4.12 5.45
C VAL A 369 -6.03 5.07 6.11
N ASP A 370 -6.44 4.74 7.34
CA ASP A 370 -7.12 5.64 8.25
C ASP A 370 -6.18 5.94 9.43
N ILE A 371 -5.48 7.08 9.36
CA ILE A 371 -4.41 7.42 10.31
C ILE A 371 -4.93 7.45 11.74
N LEU A 372 -6.05 8.13 11.98
CA LEU A 372 -6.64 8.20 13.33
C LEU A 372 -7.18 6.83 13.76
N GLY A 373 -7.79 6.08 12.84
CA GLY A 373 -8.20 4.71 13.09
C GLY A 373 -7.05 3.81 13.55
N VAL A 374 -5.84 3.99 12.99
CA VAL A 374 -4.64 3.24 13.41
C VAL A 374 -4.15 3.72 14.77
N GLU A 375 -3.92 5.02 14.94
CA GLU A 375 -3.30 5.56 16.16
C GLU A 375 -4.23 5.59 17.38
N LEU A 376 -5.55 5.42 17.18
CA LEU A 376 -6.56 5.38 18.24
C LEU A 376 -7.36 4.06 18.26
N ALA A 377 -6.86 3.01 17.60
CA ALA A 377 -7.50 1.70 17.56
C ALA A 377 -7.79 1.20 18.99
N THR A 378 -9.06 0.95 19.29
CA THR A 378 -9.47 0.45 20.61
C THR A 378 -9.31 -1.06 20.73
N SER A 379 -9.01 -1.72 19.62
CA SER A 379 -8.84 -3.15 19.49
C SER A 379 -7.90 -3.47 18.35
N ALA A 380 -6.98 -4.42 18.55
CA ALA A 380 -6.07 -4.88 17.49
C ALA A 380 -6.81 -5.55 16.33
N VAL A 381 -8.08 -5.96 16.53
CA VAL A 381 -8.96 -6.48 15.47
C VAL A 381 -9.31 -5.39 14.45
N GLU A 382 -9.28 -4.12 14.84
CA GLU A 382 -9.58 -2.98 13.97
C GLU A 382 -8.40 -2.67 13.04
N LEU A 383 -7.15 -2.94 13.46
CA LEU A 383 -5.94 -2.54 12.74
C LEU A 383 -5.94 -2.96 11.25
N PRO A 384 -6.28 -4.20 10.85
CA PRO A 384 -6.33 -4.57 9.42
C PRO A 384 -7.39 -3.80 8.61
N LEU A 385 -8.38 -3.17 9.27
CA LEU A 385 -9.42 -2.38 8.60
C LEU A 385 -8.99 -0.93 8.35
N VAL A 386 -7.90 -0.49 8.98
CA VAL A 386 -7.45 0.91 8.98
C VAL A 386 -5.99 1.07 8.53
N TRP A 387 -5.18 0.02 8.60
CA TRP A 387 -3.79 -0.01 8.13
C TRP A 387 -3.67 -0.86 6.86
N ASN A 388 -3.04 -0.29 5.83
CA ASN A 388 -2.83 -0.94 4.53
C ASN A 388 -4.09 -1.66 4.03
N ILE A 389 -5.20 -0.91 4.00
CA ILE A 389 -6.57 -1.41 3.93
C ILE A 389 -6.75 -2.37 2.75
N GLN A 390 -6.18 -2.03 1.58
CA GLN A 390 -6.36 -2.85 0.39
C GLN A 390 -5.58 -4.17 0.46
N VAL A 391 -4.38 -4.19 1.02
CA VAL A 391 -3.62 -5.45 1.23
C VAL A 391 -4.28 -6.29 2.30
N SER A 392 -4.76 -5.68 3.39
CA SER A 392 -5.53 -6.38 4.42
C SER A 392 -6.83 -6.98 3.86
N THR A 393 -7.50 -6.26 2.97
CA THR A 393 -8.69 -6.74 2.24
C THR A 393 -8.33 -7.88 1.28
N TRP A 394 -7.20 -7.77 0.57
CA TRP A 394 -6.68 -8.82 -0.28
C TRP A 394 -6.39 -10.10 0.51
N LEU A 395 -5.67 -9.99 1.62
CA LEU A 395 -5.36 -11.11 2.52
C LEU A 395 -6.64 -11.75 3.05
N ARG A 396 -7.66 -10.95 3.35
CA ARG A 396 -8.97 -11.45 3.74
C ARG A 396 -9.62 -12.28 2.63
N HIS A 397 -9.74 -11.75 1.43
CA HIS A 397 -10.48 -12.37 0.32
C HIS A 397 -9.75 -13.56 -0.33
N TYR A 398 -8.43 -13.47 -0.47
CA TYR A 398 -7.63 -14.42 -1.25
C TYR A 398 -6.89 -15.44 -0.38
N VAL A 399 -6.78 -15.21 0.94
CA VAL A 399 -6.13 -16.15 1.86
C VAL A 399 -7.09 -16.56 2.97
N TYR A 400 -7.46 -15.64 3.86
CA TYR A 400 -8.18 -15.98 5.09
C TYR A 400 -9.52 -16.67 4.83
N GLU A 401 -10.41 -16.06 4.03
CA GLU A 401 -11.74 -16.61 3.75
C GLU A 401 -11.67 -17.94 2.97
N ARG A 402 -10.63 -18.13 2.16
CA ARG A 402 -10.41 -19.36 1.37
C ARG A 402 -9.87 -20.51 2.20
N LEU A 403 -9.20 -20.23 3.32
CA LEU A 403 -8.76 -21.24 4.29
C LEU A 403 -9.88 -21.68 5.25
N ILE A 404 -11.05 -21.03 5.21
CA ILE A 404 -12.21 -21.41 6.03
C ILE A 404 -12.95 -22.55 5.35
N GLN A 405 -13.02 -23.70 6.02
CA GLN A 405 -13.84 -24.80 5.56
C GLN A 405 -15.34 -24.44 5.64
N LYS A 406 -16.11 -24.78 4.61
CA LYS A 406 -17.55 -24.51 4.55
C LYS A 406 -18.24 -25.02 5.82
N GLY A 407 -19.06 -24.16 6.44
CA GLY A 407 -19.78 -24.47 7.68
C GLY A 407 -18.95 -24.39 8.97
N LYS A 408 -17.63 -24.18 8.90
CA LYS A 408 -16.77 -24.03 10.08
C LYS A 408 -16.47 -22.58 10.40
N LYS A 409 -16.28 -22.27 11.69
CA LYS A 409 -15.80 -20.96 12.13
C LYS A 409 -14.28 -20.89 11.95
N PRO A 410 -13.73 -19.72 11.54
CA PRO A 410 -12.29 -19.54 11.49
C PRO A 410 -11.66 -19.64 12.89
N GLY A 411 -10.52 -20.31 12.96
CA GLY A 411 -9.71 -20.44 14.17
C GLY A 411 -8.43 -19.60 14.12
N PHE A 412 -7.55 -19.84 15.09
CA PHE A 412 -6.24 -19.20 15.15
C PHE A 412 -5.34 -19.61 13.97
N PHE A 413 -5.48 -20.85 13.48
CA PHE A 413 -4.69 -21.34 12.34
C PHE A 413 -4.92 -20.50 11.07
N GLN A 414 -6.17 -20.19 10.70
CA GLN A 414 -6.46 -19.35 9.54
C GLN A 414 -5.83 -17.95 9.70
N LEU A 415 -5.92 -17.37 10.90
CA LEU A 415 -5.29 -16.08 11.20
C LEU A 415 -3.76 -16.14 11.06
N LEU A 416 -3.12 -17.15 11.67
CA LEU A 416 -1.68 -17.32 11.62
C LEU A 416 -1.18 -17.56 10.19
N ALA A 417 -1.87 -18.41 9.42
CA ALA A 417 -1.56 -18.65 8.02
C ALA A 417 -1.66 -17.36 7.19
N THR A 418 -2.73 -16.57 7.39
CA THR A 418 -2.88 -15.27 6.71
C THR A 418 -1.76 -14.29 7.07
N GLN A 419 -1.39 -14.17 8.34
CA GLN A 419 -0.28 -13.30 8.75
C GLN A 419 1.06 -13.82 8.19
N THR A 420 1.26 -15.13 8.12
CA THR A 420 2.47 -15.74 7.54
C THR A 420 2.58 -15.45 6.04
N VAL A 421 1.48 -15.53 5.30
CA VAL A 421 1.46 -15.12 3.88
C VAL A 421 1.80 -13.64 3.74
N SER A 422 1.28 -12.79 4.63
CA SER A 422 1.65 -11.37 4.67
C SER A 422 3.15 -11.18 4.95
N ALA A 423 3.75 -11.99 5.82
CA ALA A 423 5.18 -11.95 6.11
C ALA A 423 6.01 -12.29 4.87
N VAL A 424 5.70 -13.40 4.22
CA VAL A 424 6.39 -13.85 3.00
C VAL A 424 6.23 -12.85 1.86
N TRP A 425 5.10 -12.15 1.78
CA TRP A 425 4.89 -11.07 0.82
C TRP A 425 5.85 -9.88 1.03
N HIS A 426 6.23 -9.58 2.28
CA HIS A 426 7.24 -8.57 2.60
C HIS A 426 8.69 -9.08 2.41
N GLY A 427 8.91 -10.39 2.52
CA GLY A 427 10.21 -11.03 2.34
C GLY A 427 10.51 -12.09 3.40
N LEU A 428 11.71 -12.69 3.33
CA LEU A 428 12.11 -13.81 4.20
C LEU A 428 12.99 -13.40 5.39
N TYR A 429 13.14 -12.10 5.65
CA TYR A 429 13.87 -11.63 6.82
C TYR A 429 13.19 -12.12 8.11
N PRO A 430 13.94 -12.65 9.10
CA PRO A 430 13.37 -13.17 10.34
C PRO A 430 12.50 -12.16 11.09
N GLY A 431 12.88 -10.88 11.07
CA GLY A 431 12.12 -9.80 11.69
C GLY A 431 10.71 -9.63 11.12
N TYR A 432 10.51 -9.84 9.81
CA TYR A 432 9.17 -9.88 9.21
C TYR A 432 8.37 -11.06 9.75
N ILE A 433 8.95 -12.26 9.73
CA ILE A 433 8.26 -13.47 10.22
C ILE A 433 7.86 -13.31 11.69
N ILE A 434 8.78 -12.84 12.54
CA ILE A 434 8.53 -12.60 13.97
C ILE A 434 7.39 -11.58 14.14
N PHE A 435 7.43 -10.45 13.43
CA PHE A 435 6.39 -9.43 13.51
C PHE A 435 5.00 -9.97 13.15
N PHE A 436 4.88 -10.72 12.07
CA PHE A 436 3.58 -11.22 11.61
C PHE A 436 3.05 -12.39 12.46
N VAL A 437 3.92 -13.22 13.02
CA VAL A 437 3.49 -14.20 14.04
C VAL A 437 3.01 -13.47 15.30
N GLN A 438 3.73 -12.43 15.73
CA GLN A 438 3.30 -11.56 16.84
C GLN A 438 1.97 -10.87 16.54
N SER A 439 1.72 -10.41 15.32
CA SER A 439 0.46 -9.75 14.96
C SER A 439 -0.73 -10.70 15.06
N ALA A 440 -0.54 -12.00 14.74
CA ALA A 440 -1.57 -13.02 14.95
C ALA A 440 -1.91 -13.18 16.45
N LEU A 441 -0.88 -13.22 17.31
CA LEU A 441 -1.06 -13.27 18.77
C LEU A 441 -1.71 -11.99 19.30
N MET A 442 -1.28 -10.83 18.81
CA MET A 442 -1.83 -9.51 19.13
C MET A 442 -3.34 -9.48 18.89
N ILE A 443 -3.77 -9.83 17.68
CA ILE A 443 -5.19 -9.89 17.29
C ILE A 443 -5.94 -10.91 18.13
N ALA A 444 -5.36 -12.08 18.40
CA ALA A 444 -6.01 -13.12 19.17
C ALA A 444 -6.21 -12.71 20.64
N GLY A 445 -5.24 -12.09 21.28
CA GLY A 445 -5.35 -11.55 22.64
C GLY A 445 -6.37 -10.41 22.74
N SER A 446 -6.37 -9.49 21.77
CA SER A 446 -7.37 -8.40 21.72
C SER A 446 -8.81 -8.93 21.57
N LYS A 447 -9.02 -10.04 20.84
CA LYS A 447 -10.33 -10.70 20.77
C LYS A 447 -10.82 -11.21 22.14
N VAL A 448 -9.93 -11.56 23.06
CA VAL A 448 -10.33 -11.95 24.43
C VAL A 448 -10.87 -10.75 25.18
N LEU A 449 -10.12 -9.64 25.19
CA LEU A 449 -10.53 -8.37 25.82
C LEU A 449 -11.87 -7.88 25.26
N TYR A 450 -12.03 -7.91 23.93
CA TYR A 450 -13.28 -7.54 23.27
C TYR A 450 -14.45 -8.44 23.70
N ARG A 451 -14.24 -9.75 23.86
CA ARG A 451 -15.30 -10.65 24.35
C ARG A 451 -15.73 -10.32 25.77
N TRP A 452 -14.77 -10.02 26.65
CA TRP A 452 -15.11 -9.58 28.02
C TRP A 452 -15.88 -8.26 28.00
N GLN A 453 -15.47 -7.31 27.17
CA GLN A 453 -16.18 -6.04 26.98
C GLN A 453 -17.64 -6.25 26.56
N GLN A 454 -17.90 -7.12 25.58
CA GLN A 454 -19.26 -7.39 25.10
C GLN A 454 -20.18 -7.99 26.18
N VAL A 455 -19.63 -8.74 27.13
CA VAL A 455 -20.42 -9.38 28.19
C VAL A 455 -20.83 -8.40 29.29
N VAL A 456 -20.00 -7.38 29.53
CA VAL A 456 -20.26 -6.36 30.56
C VAL A 456 -20.92 -5.09 29.98
N ALA A 457 -20.93 -4.92 28.66
CA ALA A 457 -21.42 -3.74 27.94
C ALA A 457 -22.78 -3.23 28.44
N HIS A 458 -23.74 -4.13 28.64
CA HIS A 458 -25.10 -3.80 29.07
C HIS A 458 -25.31 -3.82 30.58
N LYS A 459 -24.29 -4.21 31.35
CA LYS A 459 -24.38 -4.40 32.80
C LYS A 459 -23.61 -3.36 33.59
N ASN A 460 -22.46 -2.90 33.07
CA ASN A 460 -21.59 -1.96 33.76
C ASN A 460 -20.82 -1.09 32.75
N ILE A 461 -21.26 0.16 32.61
CA ILE A 461 -20.66 1.12 31.67
C ILE A 461 -19.23 1.50 32.05
N ILE A 462 -18.92 1.60 33.36
CA ILE A 462 -17.58 1.96 33.85
C ILE A 462 -16.60 0.85 33.50
N LEU A 463 -16.93 -0.40 33.83
CA LEU A 463 -16.10 -1.56 33.51
C LEU A 463 -15.93 -1.74 31.99
N THR A 464 -16.97 -1.46 31.21
CA THR A 464 -16.89 -1.46 29.74
C THR A 464 -15.86 -0.45 29.24
N LYS A 465 -15.93 0.80 29.71
CA LYS A 465 -14.97 1.85 29.36
C LYS A 465 -13.54 1.49 29.81
N MET A 466 -13.37 0.90 30.99
CA MET A 466 -12.07 0.43 31.47
C MET A 466 -11.51 -0.67 30.56
N LEU A 467 -12.31 -1.66 30.16
CA LEU A 467 -11.87 -2.72 29.24
C LEU A 467 -11.53 -2.17 27.86
N THR A 468 -12.27 -1.18 27.36
CA THR A 468 -11.93 -0.47 26.12
C THR A 468 -10.57 0.23 26.24
N LEU A 469 -10.32 0.94 27.35
CA LEU A 469 -9.03 1.61 27.57
C LEU A 469 -7.88 0.61 27.71
N ILE A 470 -8.10 -0.52 28.39
CA ILE A 470 -7.13 -1.61 28.50
C ILE A 470 -6.83 -2.20 27.11
N ASN A 471 -7.85 -2.41 26.28
CA ASN A 471 -7.66 -2.95 24.93
C ASN A 471 -6.96 -1.96 23.99
N LEU A 472 -7.21 -0.65 24.13
CA LEU A 472 -6.44 0.39 23.47
C LEU A 472 -4.97 0.34 23.90
N ALA A 473 -4.70 0.37 25.21
CA ALA A 473 -3.34 0.33 25.75
C ALA A 473 -2.59 -0.94 25.32
N TYR A 474 -3.27 -2.09 25.37
CA TYR A 474 -2.78 -3.37 24.85
C TYR A 474 -2.41 -3.28 23.37
N THR A 475 -3.32 -2.74 22.55
CA THR A 475 -3.14 -2.64 21.10
C THR A 475 -1.92 -1.78 20.77
N MET A 476 -1.82 -0.61 21.41
CA MET A 476 -0.71 0.31 21.20
C MET A 476 0.63 -0.24 21.69
N LEU A 477 0.64 -0.88 22.87
CA LEU A 477 1.84 -1.53 23.40
C LEU A 477 2.35 -2.61 22.45
N VAL A 478 1.48 -3.56 22.08
CA VAL A 478 1.89 -4.74 21.31
C VAL A 478 2.23 -4.36 19.87
N LEU A 479 1.48 -3.44 19.23
CA LEU A 479 1.78 -2.98 17.88
C LEU A 479 3.17 -2.34 17.81
N ASN A 480 3.45 -1.37 18.69
CA ASN A 480 4.70 -0.63 18.61
C ASN A 480 5.91 -1.46 19.08
N TYR A 481 5.73 -2.35 20.06
CA TYR A 481 6.74 -3.36 20.39
C TYR A 481 7.03 -4.28 19.20
N SER A 482 5.98 -4.86 18.61
CA SER A 482 6.13 -5.87 17.55
C SER A 482 6.81 -5.27 16.33
N CYS A 483 6.42 -4.05 15.93
CA CYS A 483 6.91 -3.43 14.70
C CYS A 483 8.42 -3.16 14.70
N ILE A 484 9.11 -3.17 15.85
CA ILE A 484 10.57 -3.06 15.89
C ILE A 484 11.22 -4.19 15.09
N GLY A 485 10.72 -5.43 15.22
CA GLY A 485 11.22 -6.56 14.44
C GLY A 485 11.06 -6.36 12.93
N PHE A 486 9.93 -5.80 12.51
CA PHE A 486 9.68 -5.43 11.11
C PHE A 486 10.66 -4.36 10.60
N MET A 487 11.13 -3.46 11.47
CA MET A 487 12.02 -2.37 11.08
C MET A 487 13.50 -2.75 11.07
N VAL A 488 13.95 -3.57 12.03
CA VAL A 488 15.37 -3.95 12.15
C VAL A 488 15.72 -5.16 11.29
N LEU A 489 14.74 -6.00 10.93
CA LEU A 489 14.82 -7.18 10.05
C LEU A 489 15.64 -8.36 10.57
N SER A 490 16.79 -8.10 11.20
CA SER A 490 17.67 -9.12 11.75
C SER A 490 17.03 -9.85 12.92
N MET A 491 17.18 -11.18 12.97
CA MET A 491 16.77 -11.98 14.12
C MET A 491 17.47 -11.52 15.40
N HIS A 492 18.78 -11.27 15.32
CA HIS A 492 19.58 -10.88 16.47
C HIS A 492 19.14 -9.52 17.03
N GLU A 493 19.02 -8.50 16.17
CA GLU A 493 18.57 -7.16 16.60
C GLU A 493 17.13 -7.19 17.10
N THR A 494 16.25 -7.97 16.47
CA THR A 494 14.86 -8.14 16.91
C THR A 494 14.80 -8.72 18.32
N LEU A 495 15.51 -9.83 18.57
CA LEU A 495 15.54 -10.47 19.88
C LEU A 495 16.23 -9.61 20.94
N ALA A 496 17.28 -8.87 20.58
CA ALA A 496 17.96 -7.94 21.48
C ALA A 496 17.02 -6.80 21.91
N ALA A 497 16.32 -6.17 20.95
CA ALA A 497 15.34 -5.13 21.24
C ALA A 497 14.17 -5.68 22.08
N TYR A 498 13.70 -6.89 21.77
CA TYR A 498 12.61 -7.51 22.52
C TYR A 498 13.01 -7.88 23.95
N ARG A 499 14.24 -8.40 24.12
CA ARG A 499 14.81 -8.74 25.43
C ARG A 499 15.05 -7.50 26.29
N SER A 500 15.42 -6.36 25.69
CA SER A 500 15.72 -5.13 26.42
C SER A 500 14.51 -4.56 27.20
N VAL A 501 13.30 -4.98 26.82
CA VAL A 501 12.01 -4.69 27.48
C VAL A 501 11.30 -5.97 27.95
N TYR A 502 12.08 -7.00 28.30
CA TYR A 502 11.62 -8.25 28.92
C TYR A 502 10.50 -8.96 28.17
N PHE A 503 10.50 -8.87 26.83
CA PHE A 503 9.50 -9.49 25.96
C PHE A 503 8.05 -9.08 26.27
N ILE A 504 7.82 -7.90 26.85
CA ILE A 504 6.48 -7.49 27.33
C ILE A 504 5.39 -7.61 26.27
N GLY A 505 5.64 -7.17 25.03
CA GLY A 505 4.65 -7.25 23.95
C GLY A 505 4.43 -8.66 23.40
N THR A 506 5.29 -9.63 23.74
CA THR A 506 5.06 -11.06 23.45
C THR A 506 4.27 -11.73 24.58
N ILE A 507 4.67 -11.46 25.82
CA ILE A 507 4.10 -12.12 27.02
C ILE A 507 2.66 -11.67 27.24
N VAL A 508 2.36 -10.37 27.12
CA VAL A 508 1.02 -9.83 27.41
C VAL A 508 -0.09 -10.46 26.54
N PRO A 509 0.05 -10.60 25.20
CA PRO A 509 -0.90 -11.37 24.39
C PRO A 509 -1.11 -12.80 24.86
N ILE A 510 -0.04 -13.52 25.21
CA ILE A 510 -0.12 -14.91 25.67
C ILE A 510 -0.89 -14.99 26.99
N VAL A 511 -0.61 -14.08 27.93
CA VAL A 511 -1.34 -14.00 29.21
C VAL A 511 -2.83 -13.78 28.96
N PHE A 512 -3.23 -12.85 28.09
CA PHE A 512 -4.65 -12.65 27.77
C PHE A 512 -5.28 -13.88 27.11
N LEU A 513 -4.55 -14.61 26.26
CA LEU A 513 -5.05 -15.86 25.68
C LEU A 513 -5.28 -16.94 26.74
N ILE A 514 -4.35 -17.11 27.68
CA ILE A 514 -4.49 -18.05 28.79
C ILE A 514 -5.67 -17.64 29.68
N LEU A 515 -5.74 -16.36 30.07
CA LEU A 515 -6.86 -15.84 30.85
C LEU A 515 -8.20 -16.01 30.13
N GLY A 516 -8.25 -15.86 28.81
CA GLY A 516 -9.46 -16.11 28.02
C GLY A 516 -9.94 -17.57 28.01
N ASN A 517 -9.03 -18.53 28.26
CA ASN A 517 -9.36 -19.94 28.41
C ASN A 517 -9.87 -20.29 29.81
N VAL A 518 -9.38 -19.59 30.84
CA VAL A 518 -9.80 -19.77 32.24
C VAL A 518 -11.09 -19.00 32.52
N ILE A 519 -11.13 -17.71 32.13
CA ILE A 519 -12.24 -16.79 32.32
C ILE A 519 -13.09 -16.82 31.03
N LYS A 520 -13.95 -17.83 30.93
CA LYS A 520 -14.93 -17.93 29.84
C LYS A 520 -16.18 -17.11 30.22
N PRO A 521 -16.37 -15.90 29.67
CA PRO A 521 -17.57 -15.15 29.96
C PRO A 521 -18.80 -15.91 29.41
N ALA A 522 -19.91 -15.85 30.14
CA ALA A 522 -21.18 -16.42 29.67
C ALA A 522 -21.52 -15.87 28.27
N LYS A 523 -22.00 -16.73 27.37
CA LYS A 523 -22.29 -16.33 25.98
C LYS A 523 -23.17 -15.07 25.97
N PRO A 524 -22.84 -14.04 25.17
CA PRO A 524 -23.70 -12.87 25.04
C PRO A 524 -25.07 -13.33 24.56
N VAL A 525 -26.13 -12.88 25.25
CA VAL A 525 -27.52 -13.13 24.85
C VAL A 525 -27.71 -12.46 23.49
N LYS A 526 -27.90 -13.25 22.42
CA LYS A 526 -28.26 -12.67 21.12
C LYS A 526 -29.58 -11.92 21.31
N PRO A 527 -29.71 -10.67 20.84
CA PRO A 527 -31.03 -10.03 20.79
C PRO A 527 -31.97 -10.92 19.97
N LYS A 528 -33.13 -11.25 20.54
CA LYS A 528 -34.20 -11.96 19.82
C LYS A 528 -34.55 -11.09 18.62
N VAL A 529 -34.31 -11.59 17.42
CA VAL A 529 -34.92 -11.03 16.21
C VAL A 529 -36.42 -11.25 16.38
N GLN A 530 -37.16 -10.19 16.70
CA GLN A 530 -38.60 -10.18 16.52
C GLN A 530 -38.84 -10.44 15.04
N LYS A 531 -39.38 -11.61 14.72
CA LYS A 531 -40.05 -11.82 13.44
C LYS A 531 -41.27 -10.89 13.47
N GLY A 532 -41.21 -9.81 12.71
CA GLY A 532 -42.41 -9.08 12.34
C GLY A 532 -43.23 -9.98 11.43
N GLU A 533 -44.48 -10.20 11.81
CA GLU A 533 -45.55 -10.79 11.00
C GLU A 533 -45.90 -9.89 9.81
#